data_AF-A0A7J7PS70-F1
#
_entry.id   AF-A0A7J7PS70-F1
#
_cell.length_a   1.000
_cell.length_b   1.000
_cell.length_c   1.000
_cell.angle_alpha   90.00
_cell.angle_beta   90.00
_cell.angle_gamma   90.00
#
_symmetry.space_group_name_H-M   'P 1'
#
loop_
_entity.id
_entity.type
_entity.pdbx_description
1 polymer ?
#
loop_
_entity_poly.entity_id
_entity_poly.type
_entity_poly.pdbx_seq_one_letter_code
_entity_poly.pdbx_strand_id
1 'polypeptide(L)'
;MQQPSQAPVATAATAPAAAGSSNREPTELQLSSFAWNLLATDAGSTAPACQFSPTRRNSVTDSQGRLWSLANGRECTFRVPSAAVRAAAQAAGSELTWEGAPRCVAAPSRASAMADAAGNLWGFEEGASCTYKGEHGASLRLKNKPATLPALWEAAPVCDFAPTKEESTPDVMGRLWGVDGSGRGCTFRFVEA
;
A
#
# COMPACT_ATOMS: atom_id res chain seq x y z
N MET A 1 -14.91 -70.04 52.20
CA MET A 1 -13.77 -69.22 51.75
C MET A 1 -14.18 -68.57 50.44
N GLN A 2 -14.66 -67.33 50.52
CA GLN A 2 -15.19 -66.55 49.39
C GLN A 2 -14.18 -65.46 49.05
N GLN A 3 -13.79 -65.38 47.78
CA GLN A 3 -12.89 -64.37 47.23
C GLN A 3 -13.70 -63.52 46.25
N PRO A 4 -13.82 -62.19 46.45
CA PRO A 4 -14.52 -61.33 45.50
C PRO A 4 -13.60 -60.95 44.33
N SER A 5 -14.10 -61.14 43.11
CA SER A 5 -13.57 -60.57 41.86
C SER A 5 -13.65 -59.05 41.88
N GLN A 6 -12.54 -58.38 41.59
CA GLN A 6 -12.53 -56.95 41.26
C GLN A 6 -12.31 -56.78 39.76
N ALA A 7 -13.14 -55.94 39.13
CA ALA A 7 -13.01 -55.51 37.74
C ALA A 7 -12.16 -54.24 37.62
N PRO A 8 -11.44 -54.03 36.51
CA PRO A 8 -10.62 -52.84 36.31
C PRO A 8 -11.46 -51.61 35.92
N VAL A 9 -11.13 -50.46 36.54
CA VAL A 9 -11.69 -49.13 36.23
C VAL A 9 -10.88 -48.53 35.09
N ALA A 10 -11.52 -48.28 33.95
CA ALA A 10 -10.90 -47.56 32.83
C ALA A 10 -10.94 -46.04 33.08
N THR A 11 -9.77 -45.41 33.15
CA THR A 11 -9.61 -43.95 33.20
C THR A 11 -9.67 -43.39 31.78
N ALA A 12 -10.72 -42.64 31.46
CA ALA A 12 -10.83 -41.92 30.18
C ALA A 12 -9.91 -40.70 30.22
N ALA A 13 -8.90 -40.67 29.34
CA ALA A 13 -8.05 -39.51 29.10
C ALA A 13 -8.80 -38.48 28.26
N THR A 14 -9.05 -37.31 28.84
CA THR A 14 -9.60 -36.15 28.13
C THR A 14 -8.49 -35.51 27.30
N ALA A 15 -8.58 -35.60 25.97
CA ALA A 15 -7.69 -34.89 25.07
C ALA A 15 -8.00 -33.38 25.09
N PRO A 16 -7.00 -32.48 25.14
CA PRO A 16 -7.24 -31.05 25.00
C PRO A 16 -7.68 -30.74 23.57
N ALA A 17 -8.74 -29.95 23.45
CA ALA A 17 -9.26 -29.44 22.19
C ALA A 17 -8.17 -28.64 21.47
N ALA A 18 -7.79 -29.10 20.27
CA ALA A 18 -6.98 -28.35 19.34
C ALA A 18 -7.78 -27.10 18.92
N ALA A 19 -7.34 -25.92 19.40
CA ALA A 19 -7.81 -24.65 18.90
C ALA A 19 -7.44 -24.55 17.41
N GLY A 20 -8.43 -24.64 16.54
CA GLY A 20 -8.26 -24.46 15.11
C GLY A 20 -7.68 -23.08 14.84
N SER A 21 -6.44 -23.03 14.33
CA SER A 21 -5.87 -21.85 13.70
C SER A 21 -6.70 -21.53 12.46
N SER A 22 -7.72 -20.71 12.64
CA SER A 22 -8.35 -20.01 11.53
C SER A 22 -7.32 -19.00 11.02
N ASN A 23 -6.75 -19.27 9.83
CA ASN A 23 -6.05 -18.29 9.00
C ASN A 23 -7.04 -17.19 8.57
N ARG A 24 -7.51 -16.37 9.51
CA ARG A 24 -8.22 -15.14 9.19
C ARG A 24 -7.15 -14.11 8.85
N GLU A 25 -7.00 -13.84 7.56
CA GLU A 25 -6.26 -12.67 7.09
C GLU A 25 -6.76 -11.43 7.84
N PRO A 26 -5.86 -10.59 8.39
CA PRO A 26 -6.27 -9.37 9.08
C PRO A 26 -7.01 -8.48 8.08
N THR A 27 -8.30 -8.24 8.34
CA THR A 27 -9.14 -7.33 7.56
C THR A 27 -8.58 -5.90 7.64
N GLU A 28 -8.65 -5.16 6.54
CA GLU A 28 -8.06 -3.83 6.31
C GLU A 28 -8.31 -2.81 7.45
N LEU A 29 -9.44 -2.94 8.15
CA LEU A 29 -9.83 -2.13 9.32
C LEU A 29 -8.99 -2.36 10.58
N GLN A 30 -8.32 -3.51 10.72
CA GLN A 30 -7.39 -3.73 11.83
C GLN A 30 -6.17 -2.83 11.66
N LEU A 31 -5.61 -2.72 10.45
CA LEU A 31 -4.37 -1.98 10.17
C LEU A 31 -4.48 -0.46 10.43
N SER A 32 -5.67 0.15 10.33
CA SER A 32 -5.87 1.59 10.55
C SER A 32 -5.77 1.99 12.02
N SER A 33 -6.12 1.11 12.96
CA SER A 33 -6.05 1.38 14.40
C SER A 33 -4.62 1.29 14.98
N PHE A 34 -3.74 0.53 14.33
CA PHE A 34 -2.35 0.30 14.80
C PHE A 34 -1.36 1.40 14.39
N ALA A 35 -1.74 2.26 13.44
CA ALA A 35 -0.87 3.32 12.90
C ALA A 35 -0.47 4.39 13.93
N TRP A 36 -1.21 4.55 15.04
CA TRP A 36 -1.00 5.67 15.97
C TRP A 36 0.13 5.48 16.98
N ASN A 37 0.60 4.24 17.23
CA ASN A 37 1.73 3.99 18.14
C ASN A 37 3.11 3.91 17.44
N LEU A 38 3.14 4.08 16.11
CA LEU A 38 4.37 4.06 15.29
C LEU A 38 5.29 5.28 15.47
N LEU A 39 4.96 6.19 16.39
CA LEU A 39 5.81 7.33 16.76
C LEU A 39 7.02 6.96 17.62
N ALA A 40 7.10 5.71 18.12
CA ALA A 40 8.29 5.22 18.79
C ALA A 40 9.44 5.06 17.77
N THR A 41 10.35 6.03 17.76
CA THR A 41 11.45 6.18 16.79
C THR A 41 12.35 4.94 16.72
N ASP A 42 12.38 4.12 17.78
CA ASP A 42 13.18 2.89 17.90
C ASP A 42 12.46 1.58 17.58
N ALA A 43 11.13 1.57 17.33
CA ALA A 43 10.39 0.32 17.17
C ALA A 43 10.87 -0.51 15.96
N GLY A 44 11.35 0.15 14.90
CA GLY A 44 11.77 -0.54 13.67
C GLY A 44 13.00 -1.43 13.83
N SER A 45 13.85 -1.21 14.84
CA SER A 45 15.06 -2.02 15.05
C SER A 45 14.76 -3.32 15.83
N THR A 46 13.75 -3.28 16.70
CA THR A 46 13.35 -4.40 17.58
C THR A 46 12.24 -5.25 16.99
N ALA A 47 11.46 -4.72 16.05
CA ALA A 47 10.40 -5.47 15.38
C ALA A 47 10.95 -6.68 14.59
N PRO A 48 10.28 -7.85 14.63
CA PRO A 48 10.63 -9.00 13.80
C PRO A 48 10.43 -8.68 12.32
N ALA A 49 11.18 -9.38 11.45
CA ALA A 49 11.01 -9.24 10.00
C ALA A 49 9.73 -9.95 9.52
N CYS A 50 8.97 -9.31 8.63
CA CYS A 50 7.84 -9.99 7.97
C CYS A 50 8.35 -11.13 7.08
N GLN A 51 7.69 -12.29 7.12
CA GLN A 51 8.05 -13.47 6.31
C GLN A 51 7.40 -13.51 4.92
N PHE A 52 6.72 -12.42 4.53
CA PHE A 52 6.04 -12.27 3.25
C PHE A 52 6.46 -10.96 2.58
N SER A 53 6.19 -10.84 1.28
CA SER A 53 6.50 -9.65 0.50
C SER A 53 5.52 -8.50 0.78
N PRO A 54 5.99 -7.23 0.80
CA PRO A 54 5.12 -6.09 0.95
C PRO A 54 4.28 -5.88 -0.32
N THR A 55 3.02 -5.50 -0.13
CA THR A 55 2.05 -5.12 -1.14
C THR A 55 1.31 -3.87 -0.65
N ARG A 56 0.62 -3.15 -1.55
CA ARG A 56 -0.18 -1.97 -1.15
C ARG A 56 -1.25 -2.31 -0.10
N ARG A 57 -1.76 -3.55 -0.06
CA ARG A 57 -2.84 -3.97 0.85
C ARG A 57 -2.36 -4.45 2.21
N ASN A 58 -1.16 -5.01 2.30
CA ASN A 58 -0.62 -5.59 3.53
C ASN A 58 0.55 -4.79 4.10
N SER A 59 0.76 -3.55 3.66
CA SER A 59 1.85 -2.73 4.18
C SER A 59 1.42 -1.28 4.41
N VAL A 60 1.97 -0.68 5.47
CA VAL A 60 1.81 0.74 5.79
C VAL A 60 3.20 1.35 5.94
N THR A 61 3.40 2.51 5.32
CA THR A 61 4.65 3.26 5.43
C THR A 61 4.63 4.15 6.66
N ASP A 62 5.68 4.11 7.48
CA ASP A 62 5.86 5.03 8.60
C ASP A 62 6.49 6.38 8.17
N SER A 63 6.67 7.30 9.12
CA SER A 63 7.29 8.61 8.88
C SER A 63 8.75 8.54 8.43
N GLN A 64 9.41 7.39 8.60
CA GLN A 64 10.78 7.14 8.16
C GLN A 64 10.85 6.38 6.82
N GLY A 65 9.71 6.15 6.16
CA GLY A 65 9.66 5.43 4.89
C GLY A 65 9.83 3.91 5.03
N ARG A 66 9.74 3.35 6.25
CA ARG A 66 9.79 1.90 6.49
C ARG A 66 8.40 1.32 6.29
N LEU A 67 8.34 0.13 5.71
CA LEU A 67 7.09 -0.59 5.55
C LEU A 67 6.84 -1.49 6.76
N TRP A 68 5.61 -1.48 7.25
CA TRP A 68 5.13 -2.26 8.39
C TRP A 68 3.93 -3.11 8.01
N SER A 69 3.78 -4.28 8.63
CA SER A 69 2.60 -5.16 8.52
C SER A 69 2.28 -5.83 9.85
N LEU A 70 1.14 -6.52 9.89
CA LEU A 70 0.79 -7.51 10.89
C LEU A 70 1.04 -8.93 10.35
N ALA A 71 1.71 -9.76 11.14
CA ALA A 71 1.90 -11.19 10.92
C ALA A 71 1.48 -11.94 12.18
N ASN A 72 0.46 -12.81 12.09
CA ASN A 72 -0.05 -13.57 13.23
C ASN A 72 -0.44 -12.69 14.45
N GLY A 73 -1.06 -11.54 14.19
CA GLY A 73 -1.46 -10.57 15.22
C GLY A 73 -0.30 -9.80 15.88
N ARG A 74 0.92 -9.92 15.33
CA ARG A 74 2.10 -9.18 15.81
C ARG A 74 2.64 -8.28 14.71
N GLU A 75 3.11 -7.10 15.10
CA GLU A 75 3.76 -6.18 14.16
C GLU A 75 5.06 -6.77 13.66
N CYS A 76 5.28 -6.63 12.37
CA CYS A 76 6.54 -6.96 11.74
C CYS A 76 6.93 -5.80 10.84
N THR A 77 8.23 -5.55 10.72
CA THR A 77 8.75 -4.60 9.75
C THR A 77 9.19 -5.36 8.51
N PHE A 78 8.84 -4.87 7.34
CA PHE A 78 9.55 -5.28 6.15
C PHE A 78 10.91 -4.63 6.26
N ARG A 79 11.90 -5.44 6.61
CA ARG A 79 13.30 -5.08 6.42
C ARG A 79 13.54 -5.08 4.92
N VAL A 80 13.05 -4.03 4.26
CA VAL A 80 13.55 -3.66 2.95
C VAL A 80 15.05 -3.66 3.11
N PRO A 81 15.75 -4.36 2.21
CA PRO A 81 17.18 -4.45 2.35
C PRO A 81 17.68 -2.99 2.29
N SER A 82 18.75 -2.68 3.03
CA SER A 82 19.14 -1.33 3.46
C SER A 82 19.00 -0.25 2.38
N ALA A 83 19.05 1.05 2.69
CA ALA A 83 19.10 2.08 1.65
C ALA A 83 20.13 1.75 0.54
N ALA A 84 21.23 1.07 0.89
CA ALA A 84 22.21 0.52 -0.04
C ALA A 84 21.69 -0.65 -0.90
N VAL A 85 20.82 -1.54 -0.41
CA VAL A 85 20.21 -2.60 -1.23
C VAL A 85 18.95 -2.14 -1.96
N ARG A 86 18.21 -1.14 -1.47
CA ARG A 86 17.24 -0.41 -2.34
C ARG A 86 17.97 0.31 -3.46
N ALA A 87 19.08 0.98 -3.15
CA ALA A 87 19.95 1.56 -4.17
C ALA A 87 20.56 0.46 -5.06
N ALA A 88 20.93 -0.69 -4.53
CA ALA A 88 21.43 -1.81 -5.33
C ALA A 88 20.32 -2.51 -6.12
N ALA A 89 19.06 -2.51 -5.68
CA ALA A 89 17.91 -3.03 -6.41
C ALA A 89 17.39 -2.02 -7.45
N GLN A 90 17.55 -0.72 -7.20
CA GLN A 90 17.39 0.36 -8.18
C GLN A 90 18.57 0.39 -9.18
N ALA A 91 19.77 -0.06 -8.76
CA ALA A 91 20.93 -0.19 -9.62
C ALA A 91 20.95 -1.53 -10.38
N ALA A 92 20.39 -2.60 -9.81
CA ALA A 92 20.31 -3.94 -10.40
C ALA A 92 19.03 -4.14 -11.21
N GLY A 93 17.93 -3.49 -10.82
CA GLY A 93 16.78 -3.25 -11.68
C GLY A 93 17.00 -1.90 -12.32
N SER A 94 17.64 -1.89 -13.49
CA SER A 94 17.85 -0.73 -14.35
C SER A 94 16.73 0.27 -14.12
N GLU A 95 17.07 1.45 -13.60
CA GLU A 95 16.12 2.55 -13.39
C GLU A 95 15.15 2.55 -14.56
N LEU A 96 13.87 2.29 -14.27
CA LEU A 96 12.88 2.08 -15.31
C LEU A 96 12.72 3.43 -16.01
N THR A 97 13.50 3.63 -17.07
CA THR A 97 13.47 4.84 -17.86
C THR A 97 12.17 4.87 -18.63
N TRP A 98 11.70 6.07 -18.95
CA TRP A 98 10.52 6.21 -19.76
C TRP A 98 10.68 5.45 -21.09
N GLU A 99 11.87 5.50 -21.69
CA GLU A 99 12.26 4.79 -22.90
C GLU A 99 12.20 3.27 -22.74
N GLY A 100 12.74 2.73 -21.64
CA GLY A 100 12.83 1.29 -21.38
C GLY A 100 11.55 0.63 -20.85
N ALA A 101 10.60 1.41 -20.33
CA ALA A 101 9.35 0.89 -19.80
C ALA A 101 8.44 0.32 -20.92
N PRO A 102 7.75 -0.81 -20.67
CA PRO A 102 6.76 -1.36 -21.61
C PRO A 102 5.61 -0.37 -21.82
N ARG A 103 4.94 -0.47 -22.97
CA ARG A 103 3.77 0.37 -23.28
C ARG A 103 2.54 -0.16 -22.54
N CYS A 104 1.77 0.74 -21.91
CA CYS A 104 0.48 0.36 -21.33
C CYS A 104 -0.51 -0.05 -22.45
N VAL A 105 -1.31 -1.08 -22.19
CA VAL A 105 -2.33 -1.59 -23.12
C VAL A 105 -3.57 -0.70 -23.08
N ALA A 106 -3.97 -0.23 -21.90
CA ALA A 106 -5.13 0.66 -21.78
C ALA A 106 -4.80 2.08 -22.28
N ALA A 107 -5.83 2.83 -22.65
CA ALA A 107 -5.68 4.25 -22.95
C ALA A 107 -5.42 5.04 -21.65
N PRO A 108 -4.59 6.11 -21.68
CA PRO A 108 -4.39 6.94 -20.50
C PRO A 108 -5.69 7.63 -20.10
N SER A 109 -6.01 7.59 -18.81
CA SER A 109 -7.11 8.34 -18.19
C SER A 109 -6.58 9.16 -17.02
N ARG A 110 -7.36 10.12 -16.51
CA ARG A 110 -6.95 10.88 -15.31
C ARG A 110 -6.81 9.99 -14.07
N ALA A 111 -7.49 8.85 -14.02
CA ALA A 111 -7.45 7.93 -12.88
C ALA A 111 -6.30 6.92 -12.99
N SER A 112 -5.86 6.58 -14.21
CA SER A 112 -4.86 5.54 -14.46
C SER A 112 -3.47 6.07 -14.84
N ALA A 113 -3.38 7.34 -15.25
CA ALA A 113 -2.14 7.95 -15.71
C ALA A 113 -1.58 8.98 -14.72
N MET A 114 -0.30 8.85 -14.40
CA MET A 114 0.47 9.81 -13.62
C MET A 114 1.53 10.46 -14.51
N ALA A 115 1.60 11.79 -14.52
CA ALA A 115 2.62 12.51 -15.25
C ALA A 115 3.92 12.61 -14.42
N ASP A 116 5.06 12.35 -15.05
CA ASP A 116 6.37 12.65 -14.46
C ASP A 116 6.76 14.13 -14.65
N ALA A 117 7.96 14.51 -14.21
CA ALA A 117 8.47 15.89 -14.31
C ALA A 117 8.67 16.38 -15.76
N ALA A 118 8.90 15.48 -16.72
CA ALA A 118 8.96 15.79 -18.15
C ALA A 118 7.54 15.83 -18.79
N GLY A 119 6.52 15.50 -17.99
CA GLY A 119 5.13 15.38 -18.37
C GLY A 119 4.85 14.16 -19.23
N ASN A 120 5.68 13.12 -19.12
CA ASN A 120 5.36 11.82 -19.68
C ASN A 120 4.38 11.08 -18.79
N LEU A 121 3.47 10.34 -19.41
CA LEU A 121 2.44 9.61 -18.71
C LEU A 121 2.89 8.18 -18.41
N TRP A 122 2.77 7.81 -17.14
CA TRP A 122 3.05 6.51 -16.56
C TRP A 122 1.76 5.87 -16.08
N GLY A 123 1.68 4.54 -16.16
CA GLY A 123 0.59 3.72 -15.66
C GLY A 123 1.12 2.49 -14.92
N PHE A 124 0.20 1.71 -14.37
CA PHE A 124 0.51 0.44 -13.71
C PHE A 124 -0.53 -0.61 -14.13
N GLU A 125 -0.08 -1.65 -14.81
CA GLU A 125 -0.93 -2.70 -15.40
C GLU A 125 -0.26 -4.07 -15.17
N GLU A 126 -1.07 -5.11 -14.91
CA GLU A 126 -0.58 -6.49 -14.72
C GLU A 126 0.57 -6.62 -13.69
N GLY A 127 0.57 -5.78 -12.65
CA GLY A 127 1.60 -5.81 -11.61
C GLY A 127 2.94 -5.15 -11.98
N ALA A 128 3.03 -4.47 -13.13
CA ALA A 128 4.22 -3.77 -13.59
C ALA A 128 3.93 -2.31 -13.95
N SER A 129 4.97 -1.46 -13.86
CA SER A 129 4.89 -0.07 -14.34
C SER A 129 4.99 -0.05 -15.87
N CYS A 130 4.19 0.77 -16.51
CA CYS A 130 4.15 0.93 -17.96
C CYS A 130 4.08 2.42 -18.35
N THR A 131 4.32 2.72 -19.62
CA THR A 131 4.30 4.08 -20.17
C THR A 131 3.24 4.24 -21.25
N TYR A 132 2.54 5.37 -21.24
CA TYR A 132 1.57 5.69 -22.27
C TYR A 132 2.29 6.34 -23.47
N LYS A 133 2.73 5.49 -24.40
CA LYS A 133 3.44 5.85 -25.64
C LYS A 133 2.50 5.83 -26.84
N GLY A 134 2.70 6.75 -27.78
CA GLY A 134 2.12 6.71 -29.12
C GLY A 134 2.82 5.70 -30.02
N GLU A 135 2.35 5.55 -31.27
CA GLU A 135 2.88 4.56 -32.23
C GLU A 135 4.37 4.76 -32.58
N HIS A 136 4.88 5.99 -32.42
CA HIS A 136 6.30 6.31 -32.66
C HIS A 136 7.12 6.40 -31.37
N GLY A 137 6.62 5.85 -30.26
CA GLY A 137 7.28 6.01 -28.96
C GLY A 137 7.29 7.46 -28.49
N ALA A 138 6.38 8.30 -29.01
CA ALA A 138 6.19 9.66 -28.55
C ALA A 138 5.31 9.68 -27.29
N SER A 139 5.60 10.58 -26.37
CA SER A 139 4.81 10.74 -25.15
C SER A 139 3.38 11.16 -25.48
N LEU A 140 2.41 10.35 -25.06
CA LEU A 140 1.01 10.76 -25.17
C LEU A 140 0.79 11.88 -24.16
N ARG A 141 0.49 13.07 -24.67
CA ARG A 141 0.01 14.17 -23.84
C ARG A 141 -1.50 14.11 -23.83
N LEU A 142 -2.10 14.25 -22.65
CA LEU A 142 -3.54 14.51 -22.57
C LEU A 142 -3.79 15.83 -23.35
N LYS A 143 -4.56 15.76 -24.45
CA LYS A 143 -4.77 16.87 -25.40
C LYS A 143 -5.37 18.12 -24.74
N ASN A 144 -6.05 17.94 -23.62
CA ASN A 144 -6.29 19.02 -22.69
C ASN A 144 -5.01 19.18 -21.88
N LYS A 145 -4.20 20.19 -22.25
CA LYS A 145 -3.03 20.67 -21.49
C LYS A 145 -3.22 20.25 -20.04
N PRO A 146 -2.41 19.32 -19.47
CA PRO A 146 -2.40 19.23 -18.03
C PRO A 146 -2.02 20.64 -17.62
N ALA A 147 -2.97 21.36 -16.99
CA ALA A 147 -2.60 22.56 -16.27
C ALA A 147 -1.40 22.09 -15.44
N THR A 148 -0.26 22.76 -15.63
CA THR A 148 0.95 22.53 -14.83
C THR A 148 0.49 22.15 -13.44
N LEU A 149 0.92 21.01 -12.87
CA LEU A 149 0.40 20.47 -11.60
C LEU A 149 0.09 21.52 -10.50
N PRO A 150 0.83 22.65 -10.40
CA PRO A 150 0.42 23.80 -9.59
C PRO A 150 -0.91 24.47 -10.00
N ALA A 151 -1.10 24.80 -11.28
CA ALA A 151 -2.29 25.44 -11.82
C ALA A 151 -3.54 24.54 -11.78
N LEU A 152 -3.38 23.21 -11.88
CA LEU A 152 -4.51 22.29 -11.74
C LEU A 152 -5.03 22.26 -10.30
N TRP A 153 -4.12 22.32 -9.32
CA TRP A 153 -4.48 22.35 -7.90
C TRP A 153 -5.29 23.59 -7.54
N GLU A 154 -4.81 24.77 -7.94
CA GLU A 154 -5.48 26.05 -7.65
C GLU A 154 -6.85 26.18 -8.32
N ALA A 155 -7.03 25.58 -9.49
CA ALA A 155 -8.29 25.59 -10.22
C ALA A 155 -9.25 24.45 -9.84
N ALA A 156 -8.80 23.43 -9.12
CA ALA A 156 -9.65 22.31 -8.74
C ALA A 156 -10.66 22.70 -7.65
N PRO A 157 -11.92 22.21 -7.72
CA PRO A 157 -12.90 22.40 -6.66
C PRO A 157 -12.38 21.90 -5.31
N VAL A 158 -12.86 22.49 -4.21
CA VAL A 158 -12.57 21.99 -2.86
C VAL A 158 -13.50 20.81 -2.56
N CYS A 159 -12.97 19.73 -2.00
CA CYS A 159 -13.81 18.62 -1.54
C CYS A 159 -14.73 19.11 -0.40
N ASP A 160 -16.01 18.75 -0.45
CA ASP A 160 -17.02 19.09 0.57
C ASP A 160 -17.04 18.10 1.75
N PHE A 161 -16.17 17.09 1.71
CA PHE A 161 -15.96 16.10 2.75
C PHE A 161 -14.54 16.16 3.30
N ALA A 162 -14.34 15.63 4.50
CA ALA A 162 -13.02 15.54 5.12
C ALA A 162 -12.16 14.46 4.42
N PRO A 163 -10.84 14.67 4.29
CA PRO A 163 -9.97 13.67 3.67
C PRO A 163 -9.96 12.37 4.48
N THR A 164 -10.30 11.26 3.84
CA THR A 164 -10.13 9.90 4.35
C THR A 164 -8.93 9.24 3.67
N LYS A 165 -8.38 8.16 4.25
CA LYS A 165 -7.20 7.49 3.66
C LYS A 165 -7.55 6.79 2.33
N GLU A 166 -8.81 6.41 2.19
CA GLU A 166 -9.36 5.68 1.04
C GLU A 166 -9.71 6.62 -0.12
N GLU A 167 -10.14 7.84 0.19
CA GLU A 167 -10.60 8.82 -0.81
C GLU A 167 -9.61 9.97 -1.03
N SER A 168 -8.48 9.99 -0.32
CA SER A 168 -7.43 10.98 -0.53
C SER A 168 -6.14 10.37 -1.08
N THR A 169 -5.53 11.04 -2.05
CA THR A 169 -4.24 10.68 -2.64
C THR A 169 -3.32 11.90 -2.60
N PRO A 170 -2.15 11.83 -1.92
CA PRO A 170 -1.19 12.91 -1.94
C PRO A 170 -0.53 13.00 -3.33
N ASP A 171 -0.30 14.22 -3.83
CA ASP A 171 0.56 14.45 -4.98
C ASP A 171 2.04 14.54 -4.59
N VAL A 172 2.90 14.76 -5.59
CA VAL A 172 4.36 14.89 -5.40
C VAL A 172 4.78 16.07 -4.51
N MET A 173 3.87 17.01 -4.25
CA MET A 173 4.09 18.15 -3.35
C MET A 173 3.46 17.91 -1.97
N GLY A 174 2.92 16.72 -1.69
CA GLY A 174 2.27 16.38 -0.42
C GLY A 174 0.85 16.95 -0.28
N ARG A 175 0.26 17.48 -1.36
CA ARG A 175 -1.08 18.06 -1.34
C ARG A 175 -2.11 16.96 -1.58
N LEU A 176 -3.21 16.97 -0.84
CA LEU A 176 -4.20 15.89 -0.87
C LEU A 176 -5.28 16.13 -1.95
N TRP A 177 -5.42 15.18 -2.86
CA TRP A 177 -6.48 15.13 -3.86
C TRP A 177 -7.54 14.13 -3.46
N GLY A 178 -8.81 14.39 -3.78
CA GLY A 178 -9.90 13.44 -3.61
C GLY A 178 -10.79 13.33 -4.83
N VAL A 179 -11.78 12.45 -4.76
CA VAL A 179 -12.80 12.27 -5.81
C VAL A 179 -14.17 12.37 -5.15
N ASP A 180 -15.03 13.25 -5.65
CA ASP A 180 -16.40 13.39 -5.13
C ASP A 180 -17.29 12.19 -5.52
N GLY A 181 -18.49 12.12 -4.94
CA GLY A 181 -19.46 11.04 -5.26
C GLY A 181 -19.91 11.01 -6.73
N SER A 182 -19.58 12.03 -7.52
CA SER A 182 -19.84 12.09 -8.97
C SER A 182 -18.63 11.69 -9.83
N GLY A 183 -17.52 11.26 -9.21
CA GLY A 183 -16.30 10.86 -9.91
C GLY A 183 -15.43 12.04 -10.37
N ARG A 184 -15.69 13.26 -9.89
CA ARG A 184 -14.88 14.43 -10.25
C ARG A 184 -13.78 14.63 -9.20
N GLY A 185 -12.57 14.93 -9.68
CA GLY A 185 -11.45 15.26 -8.80
C GLY A 185 -11.66 16.58 -8.06
N CYS A 186 -11.37 16.58 -6.77
CA CYS A 186 -11.38 17.75 -5.89
C CYS A 186 -10.08 17.82 -5.08
N THR A 187 -9.82 18.95 -4.42
CA THR A 187 -8.63 19.17 -3.58
C THR A 187 -9.05 19.39 -2.14
N PHE A 188 -8.29 18.82 -1.20
CA PHE A 188 -8.48 19.12 0.21
C PHE A 188 -7.63 20.34 0.56
N ARG A 189 -8.30 21.45 0.86
CA ARG A 189 -7.66 22.69 1.33
C ARG A 189 -7.99 22.83 2.81
N PHE A 190 -6.99 22.72 3.67
CA PHE A 190 -7.17 23.06 5.08
C PHE A 190 -7.41 24.57 5.13
N VAL A 191 -8.66 24.97 5.33
CA VAL A 191 -8.95 26.35 5.73
C VAL A 191 -8.48 26.42 7.18
N GLU A 192 -7.40 27.14 7.46
CA GLU A 192 -7.09 27.53 8.84
C GLU A 192 -8.33 28.26 9.37
N ALA A 193 -8.97 27.67 10.37
CA ALA A 193 -10.16 28.21 11.02
C ALA A 193 -9.80 29.26 12.06
#